data_AF-A0A8V5KX60-F1
#
_entry.id   AF-A0A8V5KX60-F1
#
_cell.length_a   1.000
_cell.length_b   1.000
_cell.length_c   1.000
_cell.angle_alpha   90.00
_cell.angle_beta   90.00
_cell.angle_gamma   90.00
#
_symmetry.space_group_name_H-M   'P 1'
#
loop_
_entity.id
_entity.type
_entity.pdbx_description
1 polymer ?
#
loop_
_entity_poly.entity_id
_entity_poly.type
_entity_poly.pdbx_seq_one_letter_code
_entity_poly.pdbx_strand_id
1 'polypeptide(L)'
;MCFHPWSDVTLPLMSVPEIRAVIDAWASVTEELGAQYPWVQIFENKGAMMGCSNPHPHCQVWASSFLPDIAQREERSQQTYHSQHGKPLLLEYGHQELLRKERLVLTSEHWIVLVPFWAVWPFQTLLLPRRHVRRLPELNPAERDDLASIMKKLLTKYDNLFETSFPYSMGWH
;
A
#
# COMPACT_ATOMS: atom_id res chain seq x y z
N MET A 1 -14.44 -5.14 2.91
CA MET A 1 -14.04 -5.14 4.33
C MET A 1 -14.19 -3.72 4.85
N CYS A 2 -15.11 -3.48 5.77
CA CYS A 2 -15.26 -2.16 6.40
C CYS A 2 -14.09 -1.91 7.37
N PHE A 3 -13.58 -0.69 7.40
CA PHE A 3 -12.45 -0.32 8.27
C PHE A 3 -12.87 0.04 9.69
N HIS A 4 -14.08 0.58 9.84
CA HIS A 4 -14.57 1.14 11.10
C HIS A 4 -16.10 1.07 11.15
N PRO A 5 -16.75 0.92 12.32
CA PRO A 5 -18.22 0.91 12.41
C PRO A 5 -18.88 2.25 12.05
N TRP A 6 -18.17 3.37 12.19
CA TRP A 6 -18.69 4.70 11.87
C TRP A 6 -18.46 5.06 10.39
N SER A 7 -19.50 5.59 9.75
CA SER A 7 -19.49 5.92 8.32
C SER A 7 -18.87 7.28 7.99
N ASP A 8 -18.65 8.12 8.98
CA ASP A 8 -18.17 9.50 8.86
C ASP A 8 -16.67 9.66 9.17
N VAL A 9 -15.94 8.54 9.34
CA VAL A 9 -14.48 8.54 9.50
C VAL A 9 -13.79 8.00 8.24
N THR A 10 -12.59 8.49 7.99
CA THR A 10 -11.68 7.98 6.94
C THR A 10 -10.32 7.64 7.56
N LEU A 11 -9.50 6.84 6.89
CA LEU A 11 -8.17 6.44 7.38
C LEU A 11 -7.32 7.58 7.98
N PRO A 12 -7.19 8.78 7.39
CA PRO A 12 -6.40 9.86 8.01
C PRO A 12 -6.98 10.37 9.33
N LEU A 13 -8.28 10.21 9.58
CA LEU A 13 -8.95 10.62 10.82
C LEU A 13 -8.93 9.54 11.90
N MET A 14 -8.79 8.26 11.52
CA MET A 14 -8.65 7.13 12.46
C MET A 14 -7.35 7.24 13.27
N SER A 15 -7.38 6.76 14.51
CA SER A 15 -6.21 6.61 15.36
C SER A 15 -5.26 5.53 14.81
N VAL A 16 -3.98 5.60 15.20
CA VAL A 16 -2.99 4.59 14.78
C VAL A 16 -3.40 3.16 15.18
N PRO A 17 -3.92 2.89 16.39
CA PRO A 17 -4.43 1.56 16.75
C PRO A 17 -5.60 1.07 15.87
N GLU A 18 -6.50 1.96 15.44
CA GLU A 18 -7.61 1.59 14.56
C GLU A 18 -7.10 1.23 13.15
N ILE A 19 -6.13 1.98 12.62
CA ILE A 19 -5.49 1.64 11.34
C ILE A 19 -4.69 0.34 11.46
N ARG A 20 -4.04 0.11 12.60
CA ARG A 20 -3.34 -1.15 12.88
C ARG A 20 -4.28 -2.36 12.80
N ALA A 21 -5.51 -2.25 13.32
CA ALA A 21 -6.51 -3.30 13.21
C ALA A 21 -6.89 -3.60 11.74
N VAL A 22 -6.96 -2.57 10.88
CA VAL A 22 -7.17 -2.74 9.43
C VAL A 22 -6.02 -3.51 8.79
N ILE A 23 -4.77 -3.18 9.14
CA ILE A 23 -3.58 -3.87 8.62
C ILE A 23 -3.54 -5.33 9.07
N ASP A 24 -3.91 -5.62 10.31
CA ASP A 24 -4.01 -7.00 10.80
C ASP A 24 -5.10 -7.79 10.06
N ALA A 25 -6.24 -7.16 9.77
CA ALA A 25 -7.31 -7.78 8.96
C ALA A 25 -6.86 -8.03 7.52
N TRP A 26 -6.09 -7.12 6.91
CA TRP A 26 -5.46 -7.33 5.61
C TRP A 26 -4.50 -8.52 5.61
N ALA A 27 -3.65 -8.65 6.63
CA ALA A 27 -2.75 -9.80 6.75
C ALA A 27 -3.56 -11.11 6.85
N SER A 28 -4.57 -11.14 7.72
CA SER A 28 -5.41 -12.33 7.94
C SER A 28 -6.12 -12.78 6.66
N VAL A 29 -6.75 -11.87 5.91
CA VAL A 29 -7.48 -12.24 4.69
C VAL A 29 -6.54 -12.65 3.56
N THR A 30 -5.31 -12.11 3.51
CA THR A 30 -4.28 -12.58 2.56
C THR A 30 -3.85 -14.00 2.86
N GLU A 31 -3.65 -14.37 4.14
CA GLU A 31 -3.32 -15.75 4.51
C GLU A 31 -4.47 -16.72 4.18
N GLU A 32 -5.69 -16.36 4.53
CA GLU A 32 -6.88 -17.19 4.32
C GLU A 32 -7.13 -17.48 2.84
N LEU A 33 -7.20 -16.43 2.01
CA LEU A 33 -7.48 -16.57 0.59
C LEU A 33 -6.25 -17.08 -0.18
N GLY A 34 -5.04 -16.72 0.26
CA GLY A 34 -3.79 -17.15 -0.36
C GLY A 34 -3.52 -18.65 -0.22
N ALA A 35 -4.21 -19.35 0.67
CA ALA A 35 -4.18 -20.81 0.75
C ALA A 35 -4.88 -21.49 -0.44
N GLN A 36 -5.79 -20.80 -1.13
CA GLN A 36 -6.63 -21.36 -2.20
C GLN A 36 -6.39 -20.69 -3.56
N TYR A 37 -6.00 -19.41 -3.56
CA TYR A 37 -5.85 -18.60 -4.77
C TYR A 37 -4.42 -18.10 -4.94
N PRO A 38 -3.86 -18.14 -6.16
CA PRO A 38 -2.50 -17.64 -6.43
C PRO A 38 -2.37 -16.12 -6.33
N TRP A 39 -3.47 -15.36 -6.39
CA TRP A 39 -3.44 -13.91 -6.27
C TRP A 39 -4.58 -13.41 -5.37
N VAL A 40 -4.24 -12.54 -4.41
CA VAL A 40 -5.17 -11.87 -3.51
C VAL A 40 -4.94 -10.37 -3.62
N GLN A 41 -5.83 -9.68 -4.32
CA GLN A 41 -5.74 -8.23 -4.53
C GLN A 41 -6.55 -7.50 -3.46
N ILE A 42 -5.85 -6.86 -2.51
CA ILE A 42 -6.46 -5.87 -1.61
C ILE A 42 -6.38 -4.50 -2.30
N PHE A 43 -7.49 -3.78 -2.36
CA PHE A 43 -7.54 -2.42 -2.90
C PHE A 43 -8.66 -1.58 -2.30
N GLU A 44 -8.46 -0.26 -2.23
CA GLU A 44 -9.43 0.74 -1.80
C GLU A 44 -9.68 1.73 -2.95
N ASN A 45 -10.96 2.07 -3.17
CA ASN A 45 -11.37 3.19 -4.02
C ASN A 45 -12.05 4.25 -3.13
N LYS A 46 -11.38 5.36 -2.89
CA LYS A 46 -11.87 6.45 -2.04
C LYS A 46 -12.42 7.61 -2.89
N GLY A 47 -13.64 8.02 -2.56
CA GLY A 47 -14.30 9.19 -3.14
C GLY A 47 -15.09 8.91 -4.42
N ALA A 48 -16.17 9.68 -4.63
CA ALA A 48 -17.07 9.51 -5.78
C ALA A 48 -16.35 9.71 -7.13
N MET A 49 -15.31 10.54 -7.17
CA MET A 49 -14.47 10.75 -8.35
C MET A 49 -13.77 9.46 -8.82
N MET A 50 -13.54 8.50 -7.92
CA MET A 50 -12.98 7.18 -8.22
C MET A 50 -14.05 6.10 -8.44
N GLY A 51 -15.32 6.50 -8.58
CA GLY A 51 -16.45 5.58 -8.76
C GLY A 51 -16.97 4.93 -7.47
N CYS A 52 -16.57 5.42 -6.29
CA CYS A 52 -17.08 4.91 -5.02
C CYS A 52 -18.45 5.52 -4.68
N SER A 53 -19.50 4.69 -4.63
CA SER A 53 -20.88 5.12 -4.37
C SER A 53 -21.30 5.04 -2.90
N ASN A 54 -20.60 4.24 -2.07
CA ASN A 54 -20.88 4.12 -0.64
C ASN A 54 -19.78 4.84 0.17
N PRO A 55 -20.11 5.89 0.95
CA PRO A 55 -19.12 6.71 1.64
C PRO A 55 -18.50 6.04 2.88
N HIS A 56 -19.06 4.92 3.35
CA HIS A 56 -18.54 4.20 4.52
C HIS A 56 -17.09 3.74 4.26
N PRO A 57 -16.16 3.85 5.22
CA PRO A 57 -14.74 3.53 4.99
C PRO A 57 -14.56 2.01 4.78
N HIS A 58 -14.12 1.60 3.59
CA HIS A 58 -13.95 0.19 3.25
C HIS A 58 -12.93 -0.05 2.14
N CYS A 59 -12.36 -1.26 2.12
CA CYS A 59 -11.66 -1.80 0.96
C CYS A 59 -12.40 -2.99 0.36
N GLN A 60 -11.92 -3.45 -0.78
CA GLN A 60 -12.29 -4.69 -1.42
C GLN A 60 -11.10 -5.66 -1.43
N VAL A 61 -11.42 -6.95 -1.49
CA VAL A 61 -10.44 -8.03 -1.61
C VAL A 61 -10.93 -8.98 -2.68
N TRP A 62 -10.20 -9.07 -3.79
CA TRP A 62 -10.51 -9.99 -4.88
C TRP A 62 -9.45 -11.07 -4.95
N ALA A 63 -9.86 -12.33 -4.87
CA ALA A 63 -8.98 -13.47 -5.05
C ALA A 63 -9.29 -14.16 -6.37
N SER A 64 -8.25 -14.50 -7.14
CA SER A 64 -8.39 -15.07 -8.48
C SER A 64 -7.56 -16.35 -8.63
N SER A 65 -8.11 -17.32 -9.37
CA SER A 65 -7.43 -18.57 -9.74
C SER A 65 -6.31 -18.39 -10.78
N PHE A 66 -6.14 -17.16 -11.27
CA PHE A 66 -5.12 -16.76 -12.23
C PHE A 66 -4.36 -15.55 -11.70
N LEU A 67 -3.14 -15.34 -12.21
CA LEU A 67 -2.35 -14.14 -11.95
C LEU A 67 -2.79 -13.03 -12.93
N PRO A 68 -3.30 -11.87 -12.45
CA PRO A 68 -3.71 -10.77 -13.32
C PRO A 68 -2.56 -10.17 -14.12
N ASP A 69 -2.86 -9.46 -15.22
CA ASP A 69 -1.87 -8.93 -16.16
C ASP A 69 -0.78 -8.06 -15.50
N ILE A 70 -1.15 -7.18 -14.57
CA ILE A 70 -0.20 -6.31 -13.86
C ILE A 70 0.73 -7.16 -12.99
N ALA A 71 0.18 -8.10 -12.22
CA ALA A 71 0.96 -9.00 -11.38
C ALA A 71 1.92 -9.88 -12.20
N GLN A 72 1.50 -10.38 -13.37
CA GLN A 72 2.37 -11.12 -14.30
C GLN A 72 3.53 -10.27 -14.83
N ARG A 73 3.29 -8.99 -15.13
CA ARG A 73 4.32 -8.06 -15.62
C ARG A 73 5.31 -7.73 -14.52
N GLU A 74 4.83 -7.47 -13.30
CA GLU A 74 5.66 -7.21 -12.14
C GLU A 74 6.53 -8.41 -11.80
N GLU A 75 5.95 -9.62 -11.69
CA GLU A 75 6.66 -10.89 -11.48
C GLU A 75 7.82 -11.05 -12.47
N ARG A 76 7.53 -10.93 -13.78
CA ARG A 76 8.54 -11.07 -14.83
C ARG A 76 9.66 -10.05 -14.69
N SER A 77 9.34 -8.80 -14.40
CA SER A 77 10.33 -7.73 -14.26
C SER A 77 11.23 -7.92 -13.04
N GLN A 78 10.65 -8.30 -11.90
CA GLN A 78 11.38 -8.57 -10.67
C GLN A 78 12.28 -9.79 -10.82
N GLN A 79 11.78 -10.88 -11.41
CA GLN A 79 12.55 -12.09 -11.67
C GLN A 79 13.71 -11.82 -12.65
N THR A 80 13.47 -11.06 -13.72
CA THR A 80 14.50 -10.70 -14.70
C THR A 80 15.62 -9.89 -14.04
N TYR A 81 15.25 -8.85 -13.27
CA TYR A 81 16.22 -8.01 -12.57
C TYR A 81 17.01 -8.80 -11.53
N HIS A 82 16.34 -9.63 -10.73
CA HIS A 82 16.99 -10.47 -9.73
C HIS A 82 17.99 -11.45 -10.38
N SER A 83 17.64 -12.05 -11.52
CA SER A 83 18.52 -12.97 -12.24
C SER A 83 19.78 -12.27 -12.79
N GLN A 84 19.70 -10.98 -13.11
CA GLN A 84 20.83 -10.19 -13.65
C GLN A 84 21.70 -9.56 -12.57
N HIS A 85 21.09 -9.14 -11.45
CA HIS A 85 21.75 -8.31 -10.43
C HIS A 85 21.89 -8.97 -9.06
N GLY A 86 21.24 -10.12 -8.83
CA GLY A 86 21.28 -10.85 -7.56
C GLY A 86 20.59 -10.13 -6.39
N LYS A 87 19.76 -9.11 -6.67
CA LYS A 87 19.04 -8.32 -5.66
C LYS A 87 17.60 -8.04 -6.11
N PRO A 88 16.63 -7.90 -5.17
CA PRO A 88 15.28 -7.46 -5.53
C PRO A 88 15.26 -6.03 -6.07
N LEU A 89 14.56 -5.84 -7.19
CA LEU A 89 14.48 -4.56 -7.90
C LEU A 89 14.04 -3.42 -6.98
N LEU A 90 12.93 -3.60 -6.26
CA LEU A 90 12.34 -2.53 -5.45
C LEU A 90 13.18 -2.18 -4.21
N LEU A 91 13.97 -3.12 -3.68
CA LEU A 91 14.89 -2.82 -2.57
C LEU A 91 16.07 -1.96 -3.04
N GLU A 92 16.67 -2.29 -4.18
CA GLU A 92 17.72 -1.46 -4.77
C GLU A 92 17.16 -0.09 -5.16
N TYR A 93 15.96 -0.04 -5.75
CA TYR A 93 15.30 1.22 -6.07
C TYR A 93 15.04 2.09 -4.82
N GLY A 94 14.48 1.50 -3.75
CA GLY A 94 14.28 2.20 -2.48
C GLY A 94 15.59 2.72 -1.87
N HIS A 95 16.67 1.96 -1.98
CA HIS A 95 18.01 2.39 -1.54
C HIS A 95 18.52 3.59 -2.35
N GLN A 96 18.38 3.56 -3.68
CA GLN A 96 18.79 4.66 -4.56
C GLN A 96 18.01 5.94 -4.26
N GLU A 97 16.70 5.85 -3.99
CA GLU A 97 15.87 7.01 -3.64
C GLU A 97 16.23 7.60 -2.26
N LEU A 98 16.62 6.76 -1.30
CA LEU A 98 17.15 7.22 -0.01
C LEU A 98 18.46 8.02 -0.15
N LEU A 99 19.29 7.69 -1.14
CA LEU A 99 20.52 8.44 -1.44
C LEU A 99 20.23 9.76 -2.15
N ARG A 100 19.32 9.75 -3.15
CA ARG A 100 19.01 10.91 -4.00
C ARG A 100 18.10 11.94 -3.35
N LYS A 101 17.18 11.50 -2.48
CA LYS A 101 16.29 12.31 -1.62
C LYS A 101 15.24 13.19 -2.31
N GLU A 102 15.41 13.55 -3.57
CA GLU A 102 14.56 14.51 -4.29
C GLU A 102 13.08 14.09 -4.46
N ARG A 103 12.78 12.78 -4.44
CA ARG A 103 11.43 12.23 -4.62
C ARG A 103 10.84 11.65 -3.33
N LEU A 104 11.55 11.73 -2.20
CA LEU A 104 11.06 11.23 -0.92
C LEU A 104 9.93 12.12 -0.39
N VAL A 105 8.84 11.49 0.03
CA VAL A 105 7.69 12.16 0.66
C VAL A 105 7.73 11.95 2.18
N LEU A 106 7.92 10.71 2.61
CA LEU A 106 8.03 10.33 4.03
C LEU A 106 9.04 9.21 4.20
N THR A 107 9.67 9.19 5.37
CA THR A 107 10.54 8.10 5.81
C THR A 107 10.27 7.82 7.27
N SER A 108 10.15 6.55 7.64
CA SER A 108 10.07 6.09 9.03
C SER A 108 11.15 5.02 9.31
N GLU A 109 11.08 4.34 10.45
CA GLU A 109 12.05 3.29 10.78
C GLU A 109 11.98 2.11 9.79
N HIS A 110 10.77 1.68 9.43
CA HIS A 110 10.54 0.49 8.62
C HIS A 110 10.05 0.77 7.21
N TRP A 111 9.59 2.00 6.89
CA TRP A 111 8.95 2.32 5.62
C TRP A 111 9.55 3.54 4.92
N ILE A 112 9.33 3.61 3.61
CA ILE A 112 9.56 4.78 2.78
C ILE A 112 8.35 5.05 1.91
N VAL A 113 8.00 6.33 1.76
CA VAL A 113 7.03 6.82 0.78
C VAL A 113 7.73 7.79 -0.14
N LEU A 114 7.55 7.60 -1.44
CA LEU A 114 8.17 8.41 -2.48
C LEU A 114 7.23 8.59 -3.67
N VAL A 115 7.46 9.61 -4.47
CA VAL A 115 6.87 9.72 -5.81
C VAL A 115 7.75 8.89 -6.75
N PRO A 116 7.27 7.81 -7.37
CA PRO A 116 8.13 6.99 -8.20
C PRO A 116 8.62 7.78 -9.41
N PHE A 117 9.85 7.54 -9.86
CA PHE A 117 10.42 8.20 -11.04
C PHE A 117 9.53 8.06 -12.29
N TRP A 118 8.81 6.94 -12.39
CA TRP A 118 7.87 6.61 -13.46
C TRP A 118 6.40 6.87 -13.10
N ALA A 119 6.11 7.77 -12.15
CA ALA A 119 4.75 8.17 -11.79
C ALA A 119 3.95 8.61 -13.02
N VAL A 120 2.69 8.15 -13.10
CA VAL A 120 1.74 8.50 -14.17
C VAL A 120 0.67 9.47 -13.65
N TRP A 121 0.31 9.37 -12.36
CA TRP A 121 -0.61 10.32 -11.73
C TRP A 121 0.13 11.48 -11.06
N PRO A 122 -0.45 12.71 -11.03
CA PRO A 122 0.26 13.92 -10.58
C PRO A 122 0.90 13.83 -9.20
N PHE A 123 0.22 13.15 -8.27
CA PHE A 123 0.69 12.94 -6.90
C PHE A 123 0.80 11.45 -6.58
N GLN A 124 1.11 10.60 -7.56
CA GLN A 124 1.28 9.16 -7.32
C GLN A 124 2.38 8.92 -6.29
N THR A 125 2.13 8.03 -5.32
CA THR A 125 3.16 7.56 -4.39
C THR A 125 3.32 6.05 -4.43
N LEU A 126 4.54 5.61 -4.14
CA LEU A 126 4.88 4.24 -3.82
C LEU A 126 5.27 4.16 -2.34
N LEU A 127 4.64 3.25 -1.60
CA LEU A 127 4.93 2.92 -0.20
C LEU A 127 5.55 1.52 -0.17
N LEU A 128 6.77 1.38 0.34
CA LEU A 128 7.47 0.10 0.40
C LEU A 128 8.25 -0.07 1.72
N PRO A 129 8.40 -1.31 2.22
CA PRO A 129 9.20 -1.58 3.41
C PRO A 129 10.69 -1.46 3.11
N ARG A 130 11.48 -1.11 4.12
CA ARG A 130 12.95 -1.06 4.03
C ARG A 130 13.58 -2.44 4.13
N ARG A 131 12.95 -3.36 4.87
CA ARG A 131 13.34 -4.77 4.93
C ARG A 131 12.82 -5.49 3.69
N HIS A 132 13.53 -6.51 3.24
CA HIS A 132 12.99 -7.46 2.27
C HIS A 132 11.80 -8.22 2.89
N VAL A 133 10.61 -7.96 2.34
CA VAL A 133 9.33 -8.59 2.72
C VAL A 133 8.65 -9.00 1.42
N ARG A 134 8.16 -10.24 1.32
CA ARG A 134 7.52 -10.74 0.10
C ARG A 134 6.01 -10.60 0.12
N ARG A 135 5.41 -10.61 1.32
CA ARG A 135 3.94 -10.55 1.50
C ARG A 135 3.59 -9.82 2.79
N LEU A 136 2.42 -9.19 2.81
CA LEU A 136 1.89 -8.45 3.96
C LEU A 136 1.88 -9.25 5.28
N PRO A 137 1.54 -10.56 5.31
CA PRO A 137 1.56 -11.32 6.56
C PRO A 137 2.96 -11.51 7.17
N GLU A 138 4.03 -11.39 6.37
CA GLU A 138 5.43 -11.51 6.83
C GLU A 138 5.92 -10.27 7.62
N LEU A 139 5.08 -9.23 7.76
CA LEU A 139 5.38 -8.05 8.58
C LEU A 139 5.32 -8.38 10.07
N ASN A 140 6.37 -8.01 10.80
CA ASN A 140 6.42 -8.14 12.25
C ASN A 140 5.56 -7.05 12.94
N PRO A 141 5.26 -7.17 14.26
CA PRO A 141 4.40 -6.22 14.96
C PRO A 141 4.86 -4.76 14.86
N ALA A 142 6.16 -4.48 15.00
CA ALA A 142 6.71 -3.13 14.91
C ALA A 142 6.56 -2.54 13.49
N GLU A 143 6.76 -3.37 12.46
CA GLU A 143 6.55 -2.95 11.06
C GLU A 143 5.10 -2.64 10.76
N ARG A 144 4.14 -3.36 11.36
CA ARG A 144 2.70 -3.09 11.22
C ARG A 144 2.28 -1.82 11.95
N ASP A 145 2.82 -1.56 13.13
CA ASP A 145 2.57 -0.31 13.88
C ASP A 145 3.15 0.91 13.14
N ASP A 146 4.37 0.78 12.61
CA ASP A 146 4.98 1.84 11.82
C ASP A 146 4.26 2.04 10.47
N LEU A 147 3.71 0.97 9.88
CA LEU A 147 2.87 1.06 8.69
C LEU A 147 1.61 1.88 8.96
N ALA A 148 0.91 1.60 10.07
CA ALA A 148 -0.27 2.36 10.48
C ALA A 148 0.06 3.85 10.66
N SER A 149 1.18 4.14 11.32
CA SER A 149 1.67 5.49 11.56
C SER A 149 2.02 6.24 10.26
N ILE A 150 2.77 5.62 9.34
CA ILE A 150 3.19 6.27 8.10
C ILE A 150 2.03 6.43 7.12
N MET A 151 1.08 5.48 7.07
CA MET A 151 -0.15 5.62 6.30
C MET A 151 -0.99 6.80 6.78
N LYS A 152 -1.19 6.94 8.11
CA LYS A 152 -1.91 8.09 8.68
C LYS A 152 -1.26 9.40 8.25
N LYS A 153 0.07 9.50 8.35
CA LYS A 153 0.83 10.70 7.94
C LYS A 153 0.70 10.99 6.44
N LEU A 154 0.80 9.97 5.59
CA LEU A 154 0.66 10.10 4.14
C LEU A 154 -0.73 10.61 3.75
N LEU A 155 -1.78 9.94 4.25
CA LEU A 155 -3.16 10.27 3.88
C LEU A 155 -3.57 11.65 4.44
N THR A 156 -3.05 12.03 5.61
CA THR A 156 -3.25 13.39 6.14
C THR A 156 -2.58 14.45 5.25
N LYS A 157 -1.38 14.16 4.71
CA LYS A 157 -0.71 15.05 3.75
C LYS A 157 -1.51 15.19 2.45
N TYR A 158 -2.11 14.11 1.96
CA TYR A 158 -2.97 14.18 0.79
C TYR A 158 -4.21 15.05 1.03
N ASP A 159 -4.91 14.85 2.15
CA ASP A 159 -6.09 15.67 2.44
C ASP A 159 -5.72 17.17 2.59
N ASN A 160 -4.56 17.46 3.20
CA ASN A 160 -4.05 18.82 3.37
C ASN A 160 -3.55 19.48 2.08
N LEU A 161 -3.31 18.72 1.00
CA LEU A 161 -2.78 19.28 -0.26
C LEU A 161 -3.75 20.29 -0.89
N PHE A 162 -5.05 20.02 -0.75
CA PHE A 162 -6.13 20.84 -1.29
C PHE A 162 -7.24 21.10 -0.26
N GLU A 163 -6.96 20.86 1.03
CA GLU A 163 -7.90 21.01 2.16
C GLU A 163 -9.25 20.31 1.91
N THR A 164 -9.20 19.09 1.38
CA THR A 164 -10.39 18.28 1.07
C THR A 164 -10.09 16.81 1.26
N SER A 165 -11.13 15.98 1.38
CA SER A 165 -10.97 14.51 1.38
C SER A 165 -10.43 14.07 0.01
N PHE A 166 -9.15 13.70 -0.02
CA PHE A 166 -8.42 13.43 -1.27
C PHE A 166 -8.85 12.08 -1.85
N PRO A 167 -9.31 12.02 -3.13
CA PRO A 167 -9.71 10.78 -3.78
C PRO A 167 -8.51 9.99 -4.30
N TYR A 168 -8.57 8.66 -4.23
CA TYR A 168 -7.53 7.79 -4.79
C TYR A 168 -8.03 6.35 -5.00
N SER A 169 -7.30 5.60 -5.83
CA SER A 169 -7.30 4.14 -5.81
C SER A 169 -5.93 3.67 -5.30
N MET A 170 -5.92 2.75 -4.35
CA MET A 170 -4.69 2.15 -3.82
C MET A 170 -4.84 0.64 -3.69
N GLY A 171 -3.73 -0.09 -3.63
CA GLY A 171 -3.73 -1.53 -3.40
C GLY A 171 -2.37 -2.05 -2.99
N TRP A 172 -2.34 -3.34 -2.63
CA TRP A 172 -1.14 -4.06 -2.22
C TRP A 172 -0.77 -5.10 -3.28
N HIS A 173 0.50 -5.14 -3.67
CA HIS A 173 1.11 -6.17 -4.50
C HIS A 173 2.20 -6.89 -3.68
#